data_AF-A0A9Y3VWE5-F1
#
_entry.id   AF-A0A9Y3VWE5-F1
#
_cell.length_a   1.000
_cell.length_b   1.000
_cell.length_c   1.000
_cell.angle_alpha   90.00
_cell.angle_beta   90.00
_cell.angle_gamma   90.00
#
_symmetry.space_group_name_H-M   'P 1'
#
loop_
_entity.id
_entity.type
_entity.pdbx_description
1 polymer ?
#
loop_
_entity_poly.entity_id
_entity_poly.type
_entity_poly.pdbx_seq_one_letter_code
_entity_poly.pdbx_strand_id
1 'polypeptide(L)'
;MLYNLLTFPAGVVTVSTVTTKDEEELKHYKGCYQDMWDKLFKEAVTGGEGLPVAVQCVALPWQDELCLRFMKEVEQLVKESKK
;
A
#
# COMPACT_ATOMS: atom_id res chain seq x y z
N MET A 1 -0.14 10.40 5.90
CA MET A 1 -0.53 11.50 6.82
C MET A 1 -1.86 12.16 6.50
N LEU A 2 -2.33 12.16 5.24
CA LEU A 2 -3.57 12.85 4.83
C LEU A 2 -4.79 12.55 5.73
N TYR A 3 -5.07 11.28 6.01
CA TYR A 3 -6.29 10.90 6.73
C TYR A 3 -6.23 11.19 8.25
N ASN A 4 -5.05 11.42 8.80
CA ASN A 4 -4.92 11.95 10.16
C ASN A 4 -5.43 13.40 10.22
N LEU A 5 -5.14 14.22 9.19
CA LEU A 5 -5.63 15.60 9.10
C LEU A 5 -7.13 15.65 8.86
N LEU A 6 -7.65 14.74 8.04
CA LEU A 6 -9.08 14.66 7.72
C LEU A 6 -9.90 14.00 8.84
N THR A 7 -9.26 13.33 9.81
CA THR A 7 -9.93 12.56 10.86
C THR A 7 -10.84 11.46 10.27
N PHE A 8 -10.35 10.76 9.24
CA PHE A 8 -11.07 9.66 8.60
C PHE A 8 -10.51 8.33 9.09
N PRO A 9 -11.35 7.32 9.37
CA PRO A 9 -10.89 5.98 9.70
C PRO A 9 -10.12 5.39 8.51
N ALA A 10 -8.91 4.89 8.78
CA ALA A 10 -8.03 4.30 7.79
C ALA A 10 -7.37 3.03 8.35
N GLY A 11 -7.44 1.93 7.61
CA GLY A 11 -6.79 0.66 7.94
C GLY A 11 -6.02 0.11 6.73
N VAL A 12 -5.18 -0.91 6.95
CA VAL A 12 -4.38 -1.52 5.88
C VAL A 12 -4.59 -3.03 5.81
N VAL A 13 -4.57 -3.57 4.59
CA VAL A 13 -4.68 -5.02 4.33
C VAL A 13 -3.61 -5.42 3.34
N THR A 14 -2.87 -6.50 3.64
CA THR A 14 -1.83 -7.06 2.75
C THR A 14 -2.48 -7.76 1.56
N VAL A 15 -2.12 -7.37 0.35
CA VAL A 15 -2.74 -7.90 -0.89
C VAL A 15 -1.77 -8.79 -1.69
N SER A 16 -0.49 -8.41 -1.74
CA SER A 16 0.51 -9.11 -2.55
C SER A 16 1.86 -9.16 -1.84
N THR A 17 2.86 -9.73 -2.52
CA THR A 17 4.27 -9.62 -2.18
C THR A 17 5.01 -8.99 -3.36
N VAL A 18 6.12 -8.32 -3.09
CA VAL A 18 6.99 -7.75 -4.12
C VAL A 18 7.53 -8.87 -5.01
N THR A 19 7.40 -8.71 -6.33
CA THR A 19 7.91 -9.65 -7.33
C THR A 19 9.23 -9.16 -7.94
N THR A 20 9.96 -10.05 -8.62
CA THR A 20 11.15 -9.68 -9.41
C THR A 20 10.86 -8.56 -10.42
N LYS A 21 9.68 -8.59 -11.04
CA LYS A 21 9.23 -7.57 -12.00
C LYS A 21 9.06 -6.20 -11.34
N ASP A 22 8.54 -6.16 -10.11
CA ASP A 22 8.38 -4.92 -9.36
C ASP A 22 9.74 -4.29 -9.01
N GLU A 23 10.74 -5.11 -8.65
CA GLU A 23 12.12 -4.65 -8.43
C GLU A 23 12.78 -4.13 -9.72
N GLU A 24 12.52 -4.77 -10.86
CA GLU A 24 12.98 -4.28 -12.16
C GLU A 24 12.34 -2.95 -12.53
N GLU A 25 11.04 -2.79 -12.32
CA GLU A 25 10.34 -1.53 -12.56
C GLU A 25 10.81 -0.41 -11.61
N LEU A 26 11.13 -0.74 -10.35
CA LEU A 26 11.70 0.19 -9.37
C LEU A 26 13.02 0.81 -9.86
N LYS A 27 13.85 0.09 -10.64
CA LYS A 27 15.08 0.65 -11.23
C LYS A 27 14.80 1.82 -12.16
N HIS A 28 13.60 1.94 -12.71
CA HIS A 28 13.18 3.03 -13.56
C HIS A 28 12.42 4.15 -12.81
N TYR A 29 12.18 4.00 -11.51
CA TYR A 29 11.57 5.04 -10.66
C TYR A 29 12.43 6.31 -10.63
N LYS A 30 11.78 7.46 -10.85
CA LYS A 30 12.37 8.81 -10.78
C LYS A 30 11.75 9.71 -9.69
N GLY A 31 10.56 9.36 -9.20
CA GLY A 31 9.78 10.22 -8.32
C GLY A 31 9.18 11.44 -9.02
N CYS A 32 8.25 12.12 -8.34
CA CYS A 32 7.51 13.24 -8.91
C CYS A 32 8.34 14.54 -8.93
N TYR A 33 9.19 14.74 -7.92
CA TYR A 33 9.95 15.97 -7.72
C TYR A 33 11.44 15.80 -8.01
N GLN A 34 11.92 14.56 -8.08
CA GLN A 34 13.33 14.18 -8.30
C GLN A 34 14.27 14.80 -7.26
N ASP A 35 13.75 15.02 -6.06
CA ASP A 35 14.49 15.60 -4.95
C ASP A 35 15.30 14.54 -4.19
N MET A 36 15.89 14.94 -3.06
CA MET A 36 16.67 14.03 -2.24
C MET A 36 15.82 12.89 -1.65
N TRP A 37 14.54 13.15 -1.36
CA TRP A 37 13.65 12.14 -0.76
C TRP A 37 13.28 11.06 -1.78
N ASP A 38 13.04 11.43 -3.04
CA ASP A 38 12.77 10.48 -4.11
C ASP A 38 13.95 9.51 -4.34
N LYS A 39 15.19 10.01 -4.23
CA LYS A 39 16.41 9.18 -4.32
C LYS A 39 16.55 8.23 -3.13
N LEU A 40 16.42 8.77 -1.91
CA LEU A 40 16.51 7.98 -0.68
C LEU A 40 15.41 6.91 -0.60
N PHE A 41 14.18 7.23 -1.06
CA PHE A 41 13.08 6.28 -1.09
C PHE A 41 13.44 5.06 -1.95
N LYS A 42 13.94 5.28 -3.17
CA LYS A 42 14.34 4.20 -4.08
C LYS A 42 15.40 3.31 -3.46
N GLU A 43 16.43 3.90 -2.85
CA GLU A 43 17.48 3.15 -2.15
C GLU A 43 16.92 2.34 -0.98
N ALA A 44 16.02 2.93 -0.18
CA ALA A 44 15.46 2.30 1.02
C ALA A 44 14.55 1.10 0.71
N VAL A 45 13.90 1.08 -0.45
CA VAL A 45 12.95 0.01 -0.82
C VAL A 45 13.54 -1.01 -1.80
N THR A 46 14.79 -0.85 -2.24
CA THR A 46 15.47 -1.80 -3.14
C THR A 46 15.78 -3.11 -2.43
N GLY A 47 15.59 -4.25 -3.11
CA GLY A 47 15.86 -5.58 -2.56
C GLY A 47 14.75 -6.09 -1.64
N GLY A 48 13.53 -5.60 -1.82
CA GLY A 48 12.34 -5.97 -1.08
C GLY A 48 11.56 -7.16 -1.64
N GLU A 49 12.12 -7.90 -2.61
CA GLU A 49 11.48 -9.08 -3.20
C GLU A 49 10.95 -10.05 -2.12
N GLY A 50 9.69 -10.45 -2.24
CA GLY A 50 9.01 -11.32 -1.28
C GLY A 50 8.40 -10.62 -0.06
N LEU A 51 8.69 -9.32 0.18
CA LEU A 51 8.07 -8.57 1.26
C LEU A 51 6.59 -8.25 0.97
N PRO A 52 5.74 -8.16 2.00
CA PRO A 52 4.31 -7.91 1.82
C PRO A 52 4.02 -6.48 1.34
N VAL A 53 3.14 -6.35 0.35
CA VAL A 53 2.59 -5.09 -0.15
C VAL A 53 1.14 -4.97 0.30
N ALA A 54 0.80 -3.84 0.93
CA ALA A 54 -0.53 -3.57 1.48
C ALA A 54 -1.24 -2.42 0.75
N VAL A 55 -2.57 -2.44 0.80
CA VAL A 55 -3.43 -1.33 0.39
C VAL A 55 -4.07 -0.68 1.60
N GLN A 56 -4.39 0.61 1.50
CA GLN A 56 -5.05 1.36 2.56
C GLN A 56 -6.55 1.52 2.24
N CYS A 57 -7.39 1.07 3.15
CA CYS A 57 -8.85 1.20 3.11
C CYS A 57 -9.28 2.38 3.99
N VAL A 58 -10.14 3.26 3.48
CA VAL A 58 -10.59 4.47 4.20
C VAL A 58 -12.10 4.62 4.07
N ALA A 59 -12.76 5.07 5.13
CA ALA A 59 -14.17 5.45 5.13
C ALA A 59 -14.38 6.90 5.61
N LEU A 60 -15.63 7.37 5.58
CA LEU A 60 -16.02 8.69 6.13
C LEU A 60 -15.91 8.70 7.67
N PRO A 61 -15.90 9.89 8.32
CA PRO A 61 -15.82 9.99 9.77
C PRO A 61 -16.90 9.17 10.48
N TRP A 62 -16.52 8.50 11.56
CA TRP A 62 -17.41 7.69 12.41
C TRP A 62 -18.04 6.47 11.71
N GLN A 63 -17.40 5.99 10.64
CA GLN A 63 -17.82 4.80 9.89
C GLN A 63 -16.77 3.69 9.99
N ASP A 64 -16.26 3.45 11.19
CA ASP A 64 -15.20 2.47 11.48
C ASP A 64 -15.61 1.04 11.08
N GLU A 65 -16.85 0.64 11.38
CA GLU A 65 -17.37 -0.68 11.02
C GLU A 65 -17.49 -0.85 9.51
N LEU A 66 -17.82 0.23 8.78
CA LEU A 66 -17.83 0.21 7.31
C LEU A 66 -16.40 0.08 6.75
N CYS A 67 -15.43 0.79 7.35
CA CYS A 67 -14.02 0.65 7.00
C CYS A 67 -13.54 -0.79 7.23
N LEU A 68 -13.89 -1.41 8.36
CA LEU A 68 -13.56 -2.80 8.68
C LEU A 68 -14.25 -3.79 7.73
N ARG A 69 -15.52 -3.56 7.38
CA ARG A 69 -16.23 -4.36 6.38
C ARG A 69 -15.52 -4.30 5.03
N PHE A 70 -15.11 -3.11 4.60
CA PHE A 70 -14.37 -2.94 3.36
C PHE A 70 -13.02 -3.67 3.40
N MET A 71 -12.28 -3.54 4.50
CA MET A 71 -11.02 -4.28 4.70
C MET A 71 -11.21 -5.80 4.58
N LYS A 72 -12.28 -6.34 5.18
CA LYS A 72 -12.61 -7.76 5.10
C LYS A 72 -12.91 -8.21 3.67
N GLU A 73 -13.64 -7.40 2.90
CA GLU A 73 -13.96 -7.70 1.50
C GLU A 73 -12.69 -7.78 0.65
N VAL A 74 -11.79 -6.80 0.82
CA VAL A 74 -10.48 -6.80 0.14
C VAL A 74 -9.67 -8.04 0.51
N GLU A 75 -9.63 -8.39 1.79
CA GLU A 75 -8.91 -9.58 2.27
C GLU A 75 -9.46 -10.87 1.64
N GLN A 76 -10.79 -10.98 1.53
CA GLN A 76 -11.44 -12.16 0.96
C GLN A 76 -11.16 -12.29 -0.54
N LEU A 77 -11.30 -11.21 -1.31
CA LEU A 77 -11.02 -11.20 -2.75
C LEU A 77 -9.56 -11.54 -3.05
N VAL A 78 -8.63 -11.07 -2.22
CA VAL A 78 -7.21 -11.42 -2.32
C VAL A 78 -6.98 -12.91 -2.07
N LYS A 79 -7.65 -13.49 -1.06
CA LYS A 79 -7.57 -14.93 -0.76
C LYS A 79 -8.13 -15.77 -1.91
N GLU A 80 -9.22 -15.32 -2.53
CA GLU A 80 -9.84 -15.98 -3.68
C GLU A 80 -8.97 -15.90 -4.94
N SER A 81 -8.36 -14.74 -5.21
CA SER A 81 -7.44 -14.56 -6.34
C SER A 81 -6.13 -15.37 -6.23
N LYS A 82 -5.79 -15.85 -5.03
CA LYS A 82 -4.60 -16.67 -4.78
C LYS A 82 -4.88 -18.18 -4.82
N LYS A 83 -6.15 -18.59 -4.95
CA LYS A 83 -6.54 -19.99 -5.18
C LYS A 83 -6.46 -20.32 -6.67
#